data_AF-A0A2C9U4W4-F1
#
_entry.id   AF-A0A2C9U4W4-F1
#
_cell.length_a   1.000
_cell.length_b   1.000
_cell.length_c   1.000
_cell.angle_alpha   90.00
_cell.angle_beta   90.00
_cell.angle_gamma   90.00
#
_symmetry.space_group_name_H-M   'P 1'
#
loop_
_entity.id
_entity.type
_entity.pdbx_description
1 polymer ?
#
loop_
_entity_poly.entity_id
_entity_poly.type
_entity_poly.pdbx_seq_one_letter_code
_entity_poly.pdbx_strand_id
1 'polypeptide(L)'
;MRRSATYLPEVAAHEGWTKVEAIDSLMHKAGYTGHITESLRKSIQLTRYQSTLFTMTYSDYVSYVKATRGAAPSINGVKPSNH
;
A
#
# COMPACT_ATOMS: atom_id res chain seq x y z
N MET A 1 10.85 -5.38 -25.11
CA MET A 1 10.84 -5.50 -23.64
C MET A 1 10.21 -4.26 -23.04
N ARG A 2 9.15 -4.38 -22.24
CA ARG A 2 8.50 -3.26 -21.55
C ARG A 2 9.08 -3.16 -20.15
N ARG A 3 9.73 -2.04 -19.83
CA ARG A 3 10.28 -1.76 -18.49
C ARG A 3 9.21 -1.02 -17.70
N SER A 4 8.66 -1.66 -16.68
CA SER A 4 7.70 -1.05 -15.76
C SER A 4 7.90 -1.61 -14.36
N ALA A 5 7.84 -0.75 -13.35
CA ALA A 5 7.83 -1.13 -11.96
C ALA A 5 6.79 -0.29 -11.22
N THR A 6 6.32 -0.81 -10.09
CA THR A 6 5.35 -0.14 -9.23
C THR A 6 5.83 -0.21 -7.79
N TYR A 7 5.77 0.94 -7.11
CA TYR A 7 5.87 1.03 -5.66
C TYR A 7 4.54 1.50 -5.09
N LEU A 8 4.18 0.96 -3.93
CA LEU A 8 3.06 1.45 -3.15
C LEU A 8 3.48 2.71 -2.39
N PRO A 9 2.55 3.64 -2.10
CA PRO A 9 2.87 4.91 -1.46
C PRO A 9 3.61 4.76 -0.12
N GLU A 10 3.29 3.73 0.64
CA GLU A 10 3.92 3.42 1.93
C GLU A 10 5.39 3.04 1.83
N VAL A 11 5.85 2.50 0.70
CA VAL A 11 7.24 2.03 0.54
C VAL A 11 8.21 3.21 0.61
N ALA A 12 7.91 4.30 -0.11
CA ALA A 12 8.76 5.49 -0.08
C ALA A 12 8.84 6.11 1.31
N ALA A 13 7.72 6.10 2.05
CA ALA A 13 7.68 6.60 3.43
C ALA A 13 8.46 5.69 4.40
N HIS A 14 8.35 4.37 4.25
CA HIS A 14 9.06 3.39 5.08
C HIS A 14 10.58 3.47 4.91
N GLU A 15 11.05 3.61 3.67
CA GLU A 15 12.48 3.71 3.36
C GLU A 15 13.05 5.13 3.57
N GLY A 16 12.19 6.11 3.89
CA GLY A 16 12.60 7.51 4.05
C GLY A 16 13.05 8.19 2.76
N TRP A 17 12.62 7.69 1.59
CA TRP A 17 13.02 8.22 0.30
C TRP A 17 12.31 9.54 -0.02
N THR A 18 13.08 10.49 -0.52
CA THR A 18 12.53 11.63 -1.25
C THR A 18 11.86 11.17 -2.55
N LYS A 19 11.03 12.04 -3.14
CA LYS A 19 10.37 11.75 -4.42
C LYS A 19 11.36 11.37 -5.52
N VAL A 20 12.55 11.98 -5.52
CA VAL A 20 13.59 11.72 -6.52
C VAL A 20 14.22 10.34 -6.29
N GLU A 21 14.62 10.03 -5.06
CA GLU A 21 15.22 8.73 -4.73
C GLU A 21 14.25 7.57 -4.97
N ALA A 22 12.96 7.78 -4.68
CA ALA A 22 11.92 6.79 -4.96
C ALA A 22 11.76 6.54 -6.47
N ILE A 23 11.81 7.59 -7.30
CA ILE A 23 11.75 7.47 -8.76
C ILE A 23 13.01 6.78 -9.29
N ASP A 24 14.19 7.17 -8.81
CA ASP A 24 15.46 6.63 -9.27
C ASP A 24 15.58 5.13 -8.91
N SER A 25 15.16 4.75 -7.69
CA SER A 25 15.03 3.35 -7.28
C SER A 25 13.98 2.59 -8.09
N LEU A 26 12.86 3.22 -8.47
CA LEU A 26 11.83 2.61 -9.32
C LEU A 26 12.38 2.32 -10.71
N MET A 27 13.17 3.24 -11.28
CA MET A 27 13.81 3.07 -12.58
C MET A 27 14.81 1.92 -12.55
N HIS A 28 15.63 1.82 -11.51
CA HIS A 28 16.52 0.67 -11.31
C HIS A 28 15.75 -0.64 -11.19
N LYS A 29 14.65 -0.67 -10.42
CA LYS A 29 13.76 -1.83 -10.29
C LYS A 29 13.07 -2.21 -11.61
N ALA A 30 12.77 -1.25 -12.48
CA ALA A 30 12.23 -1.49 -13.81
C ALA A 30 13.27 -2.08 -14.80
N GLY A 31 14.52 -2.27 -14.36
CA GLY A 31 15.61 -2.83 -15.16
C GLY A 31 16.45 -1.79 -15.90
N TYR A 32 16.43 -0.52 -15.48
CA TYR A 32 17.34 0.50 -15.99
C TYR A 32 18.63 0.51 -15.16
N THR A 33 19.79 0.27 -15.78
CA THR A 33 21.09 0.21 -15.09
C THR A 33 22.02 1.38 -15.42
N GLY A 34 21.57 2.31 -16.28
CA GLY A 34 22.36 3.46 -16.69
C GLY A 34 22.32 4.61 -15.68
N HIS A 35 23.07 5.67 -15.99
CA HIS A 35 23.02 6.91 -15.21
C HIS A 35 21.66 7.59 -15.41
N ILE A 36 21.02 8.01 -14.31
CA ILE A 36 19.73 8.69 -14.36
C ILE A 36 19.98 10.19 -14.44
N THR A 37 19.78 10.76 -15.64
CA THR A 37 19.87 12.20 -15.84
C THR A 37 18.52 12.87 -15.58
N GLU A 38 18.54 14.17 -15.26
CA GLU A 38 17.34 14.99 -15.11
C GLU A 38 16.42 14.94 -16.34
N SER A 39 17.01 14.91 -17.55
CA SER A 39 16.28 14.80 -18.81
C SER A 39 15.57 13.45 -18.97
N LEU A 40 16.21 12.36 -18.53
CA LEU A 40 15.61 11.03 -18.55
C LEU A 40 14.49 10.94 -17.51
N ARG A 41 14.67 11.49 -16.31
CA ARG A 41 13.63 11.51 -15.28
C ARG A 41 12.37 12.24 -15.74
N LYS A 42 12.51 13.25 -16.60
CA LYS A 42 11.38 13.99 -17.18
C LYS A 42 10.70 13.28 -18.36
N SER A 43 11.35 12.28 -18.97
CA SER A 43 10.81 11.56 -20.12
C SER A 43 10.06 10.27 -19.77
N ILE A 44 10.13 9.81 -18.51
CA ILE A 44 9.41 8.62 -18.07
C ILE A 44 7.90 8.89 -17.88
N GLN A 45 7.09 7.85 -18.10
CA GLN A 45 5.67 7.87 -17.77
C GLN A 45 5.46 7.45 -16.32
N LEU A 46 4.98 8.37 -15.48
CA LEU A 46 4.79 8.15 -14.05
C LEU A 46 3.29 8.09 -13.70
N THR A 47 2.87 7.01 -13.04
CA THR A 47 1.54 6.92 -12.42
C THR A 47 1.68 7.06 -10.91
N ARG A 48 0.89 7.93 -10.29
CA ARG A 48 0.90 8.17 -8.84
C ARG A 48 -0.34 7.54 -8.21
N TYR A 49 -0.11 6.79 -7.13
CA TYR A 49 -1.17 6.22 -6.31
C TYR A 49 -1.19 6.89 -4.94
N GLN A 50 -2.34 6.84 -4.28
CA GLN A 50 -2.51 7.24 -2.88
C GLN A 50 -3.21 6.09 -2.16
N SER A 51 -2.74 5.75 -0.96
CA SER A 51 -3.33 4.73 -0.10
C SER A 51 -3.70 5.37 1.24
N THR A 52 -4.83 4.95 1.81
CA THR A 52 -5.23 5.24 3.18
C THR A 52 -5.35 3.93 3.94
N LEU A 53 -4.66 3.83 5.07
CA LEU A 53 -4.64 2.64 5.91
C LEU A 53 -5.22 2.98 7.28
N PHE A 54 -6.28 2.27 7.66
CA PHE A 54 -6.89 2.39 8.98
C PHE A 54 -6.66 1.09 9.74
N THR A 55 -6.15 1.22 10.98
CA THR A 55 -5.96 0.09 11.88
C THR A 55 -6.87 0.27 13.09
N MET A 56 -7.43 -0.83 13.58
CA MET A 56 -8.31 -0.85 14.74
C MET A 56 -7.96 -2.09 15.55
N THR A 57 -7.91 -1.96 16.87
CA THR A 57 -7.68 -3.13 17.72
C THR A 57 -8.89 -4.06 17.68
N TYR A 58 -8.70 -5.35 17.97
CA TYR A 58 -9.82 -6.29 18.02
C TYR A 58 -10.88 -5.87 19.05
N SER A 59 -10.47 -5.35 20.22
CA SER A 59 -11.37 -4.83 21.25
C SER A 59 -12.20 -3.65 20.76
N ASP A 60 -11.59 -2.72 20.01
CA ASP A 60 -12.30 -1.60 19.42
C ASP A 60 -13.30 -2.12 18.38
N TYR A 61 -12.91 -3.07 17.53
CA TYR A 61 -13.80 -3.71 16.56
C TYR A 61 -15.01 -4.36 17.23
N VAL A 62 -14.79 -5.15 18.30
CA VAL A 62 -15.89 -5.79 19.06
C VAL A 62 -16.80 -4.74 19.68
N SER A 63 -16.26 -3.65 20.21
CA SER A 63 -17.04 -2.57 20.82
C SER A 63 -17.84 -1.80 19.76
N TYR A 64 -17.22 -1.51 18.61
CA TYR A 64 -17.88 -0.92 17.45
C TYR A 64 -19.03 -1.80 16.96
N VAL A 65 -18.79 -3.11 16.78
CA VAL A 65 -19.84 -4.07 16.39
C VAL A 65 -20.95 -4.12 17.42
N LYS A 66 -20.66 -4.24 18.72
CA LYS A 66 -21.69 -4.23 19.77
C LYS A 66 -22.53 -2.93 19.78
N ALA A 67 -21.90 -1.79 19.53
CA ALA A 67 -22.55 -0.48 19.54
C ALA A 67 -23.34 -0.18 18.25
N THR A 68 -22.87 -0.64 17.08
CA THR A 68 -23.51 -0.38 15.78
C THR A 68 -24.44 -1.50 15.30
N ARG A 69 -24.30 -2.71 15.83
CA ARG A 69 -25.02 -3.91 15.41
C ARG A 69 -25.75 -4.58 16.57
N GLY A 70 -26.91 -4.05 16.94
CA GLY A 70 -27.99 -4.84 17.57
C GLY A 70 -28.49 -6.02 16.72
N ALA A 71 -27.90 -6.28 15.55
CA ALA A 71 -28.09 -7.49 14.76
C ALA A 71 -26.71 -8.05 14.36
N ALA A 72 -26.35 -9.22 14.89
CA ALA A 72 -25.04 -9.84 14.72
C ALA A 72 -24.65 -9.99 13.24
N PRO A 73 -23.39 -9.73 12.87
CA PRO A 73 -22.93 -10.05 11.53
C PRO A 73 -22.76 -11.56 11.39
N SER A 74 -23.46 -12.14 10.41
CA SER A 74 -23.24 -13.51 9.97
C SER A 74 -21.84 -13.64 9.38
N ILE A 75 -20.88 -14.09 10.19
CA ILE A 75 -19.58 -14.53 9.70
C ILE A 75 -19.77 -15.93 9.10
N ASN A 76 -19.69 -16.03 7.77
CA ASN A 76 -19.61 -17.33 7.11
C ASN A 76 -18.33 -18.05 7.57
N GLY A 77 -18.48 -19.06 8.42
CA GLY A 77 -17.41 -20.04 8.68
C GLY A 77 -17.10 -20.39 10.14
N VAL A 78 -17.74 -19.82 11.15
CA VAL A 78 -17.43 -20.18 12.56
C VAL A 78 -18.61 -20.88 13.22
N LYS A 79 -18.48 -22.19 13.40
CA LYS A 79 -19.40 -23.05 14.14
C LYS A 79 -19.25 -22.77 15.65
N PRO A 80 -20.32 -22.46 16.40
CA PRO A 80 -20.20 -22.24 17.83
C PRO A 80 -19.96 -23.58 18.54
N SER A 81 -18.90 -23.64 19.34
CA SER A 81 -18.67 -24.70 20.32
C SER A 81 -19.48 -24.39 21.58
N ASN A 82 -20.46 -25.23 21.89
CA ASN A 82 -21.19 -25.21 23.16
C ASN A 82 -20.26 -25.67 24.29
N HIS A 83 -20.26 -24.93 25.40
CA HIS A 83 -20.21 -25.54 26.72
C HIS A 83 -20.99 -24.70 27.73
#